data_AF-A0A3D3X964-F1
#
_entry.id   AF-A0A3D3X964-F1
#
_cell.length_a   1.000
_cell.length_b   1.000
_cell.length_c   1.000
_cell.angle_alpha   90.00
_cell.angle_beta   90.00
_cell.angle_gamma   90.00
#
_symmetry.space_group_name_H-M   'P 1'
#
loop_
_entity.id
_entity.type
_entity.pdbx_description
1 polymer ?
#
loop_
_entity_poly.entity_id
_entity_poly.type
_entity_poly.pdbx_seq_one_letter_code
_entity_poly.pdbx_strand_id
1 'polypeptide(L)' 'EHDPRVEYLLEEGFPFVTHGRTARMEEHDWFDIDGEKAFRQATSHLIGLGHQQIGLVGGGKGFYSAQLRAKG' A
#
# COMPACT_ATOMS: atom_id res chain seq x y z
N GLU A 1 -9.54 -0.96 0.18
CA GLU A 1 -10.09 0.32 -0.33
C GLU A 1 -11.06 0.01 -1.45
N HIS A 2 -12.23 0.65 -1.45
CA HIS A 2 -13.15 0.57 -2.58
C HIS A 2 -12.75 1.64 -3.61
N ASP A 3 -12.35 1.21 -4.80
CA ASP A 3 -11.95 2.10 -5.89
C ASP A 3 -12.95 2.00 -7.04
N PRO A 4 -13.82 3.01 -7.26
CA PRO A 4 -14.86 2.94 -8.29
C PRO A 4 -14.30 2.85 -9.71
N ARG A 5 -13.02 3.22 -9.91
CA ARG A 5 -12.35 3.08 -11.21
C ARG A 5 -12.05 1.61 -11.51
N VAL A 6 -11.60 0.87 -10.49
CA VAL A 6 -11.34 -0.58 -10.61
C VAL A 6 -12.64 -1.33 -10.83
N GLU A 7 -13.69 -0.98 -10.06
CA GLU A 7 -15.01 -1.58 -10.23
C GLU A 7 -15.55 -1.41 -11.65
N TYR A 8 -15.57 -0.17 -12.16
CA TYR A 8 -16.02 0.12 -13.52
C TYR A 8 -15.23 -0.63 -14.59
N LEU A 9 -13.89 -0.65 -14.51
CA LEU A 9 -13.06 -1.31 -15.53
C LEU A 9 -13.22 -2.83 -15.52
N LEU A 10 -13.45 -3.43 -14.36
CA LEU A 10 -13.78 -4.86 -14.24
C LEU A 10 -15.16 -5.15 -14.84
N GLU A 11 -16.17 -4.31 -14.57
CA GLU A 11 -17.53 -4.47 -15.10
C GLU A 11 -17.57 -4.35 -16.63
N GLU A 12 -16.82 -3.42 -17.20
CA GLU A 12 -16.71 -3.21 -18.65
C GLU A 12 -15.83 -4.26 -19.34
N GLY A 13 -15.16 -5.15 -18.59
CA GLY A 13 -14.22 -6.13 -19.14
C GLY A 13 -13.02 -5.48 -19.84
N PHE A 14 -12.66 -4.25 -19.45
CA PHE A 14 -11.56 -3.50 -20.07
C PHE A 14 -10.22 -3.97 -19.49
N PRO A 15 -9.19 -4.28 -20.31
CA PRO A 15 -7.87 -4.66 -19.77
C PRO A 15 -7.15 -3.46 -19.15
N PHE A 16 -6.74 -3.57 -17.88
CA PHE A 16 -5.96 -2.54 -17.18
C PHE A 16 -4.99 -3.14 -16.17
N VAL A 17 -4.08 -2.28 -15.68
CA VAL A 17 -3.16 -2.58 -14.58
C VAL A 17 -3.16 -1.43 -13.58
N THR A 18 -3.09 -1.72 -12.28
CA THR A 18 -2.92 -0.68 -11.27
C THR A 18 -1.48 -0.56 -10.80
N HIS A 19 -1.05 0.67 -10.53
CA HIS A 19 0.12 0.93 -9.71
C HIS A 19 -0.34 1.04 -8.25
N GLY A 20 -0.06 -0.01 -7.47
CA GLY A 20 -0.59 -0.20 -6.13
C GLY A 20 -1.68 -1.28 -6.08
N ARG A 21 -1.88 -1.83 -4.88
CA ARG A 21 -2.92 -2.83 -4.60
C ARG A 21 -4.25 -2.18 -4.19
N THR A 22 -5.35 -2.85 -4.52
CA THR A 22 -6.73 -2.45 -4.17
C THR A 22 -7.42 -3.58 -3.41
N ALA A 23 -8.67 -3.39 -2.97
CA ALA A 23 -9.42 -4.49 -2.33
C ALA A 23 -9.73 -5.66 -3.28
N ARG A 24 -9.70 -5.43 -4.60
CA ARG A 24 -10.01 -6.40 -5.66
C ARG A 24 -8.77 -6.80 -6.46
N MET A 25 -7.58 -6.72 -5.84
CA MET A 25 -6.29 -6.99 -6.49
C MET A 25 -6.12 -8.41 -7.04
N GLU A 26 -6.99 -9.36 -6.67
CA GLU A 26 -7.00 -10.72 -7.21
C GLU A 26 -7.73 -10.81 -8.57
N GLU A 27 -8.40 -9.74 -8.99
CA GLU A 27 -9.27 -9.72 -10.18
C GLU A 27 -8.67 -8.95 -11.36
N HIS A 28 -7.53 -8.29 -11.17
CA HIS A 28 -6.80 -7.57 -12.21
C HIS A 28 -5.31 -7.57 -11.95
N ASP A 29 -4.51 -7.31 -12.98
CA ASP A 29 -3.06 -7.18 -12.83
C ASP A 29 -2.69 -5.93 -12.04
N TRP A 30 -1.61 -6.02 -11.26
CA TRP A 30 -1.08 -4.89 -10.50
C TRP A 30 0.43 -5.01 -10.35
N PHE A 31 1.06 -3.86 -10.13
CA PHE A 31 2.44 -3.81 -9.64
C PHE A 31 2.53 -2.79 -8.51
N ASP A 32 3.31 -3.10 -7.48
CA ASP A 32 3.42 -2.28 -6.29
C ASP A 32 4.79 -2.45 -5.63
N ILE A 33 5.10 -1.56 -4.70
CA ILE A 33 6.25 -1.67 -3.80
C ILE A 33 5.84 -2.50 -2.58
N ASP A 34 6.76 -3.30 -2.04
CA ASP A 34 6.58 -3.95 -0.75
C ASP A 34 6.69 -2.92 0.40
N GLY A 35 5.59 -2.21 0.64
CA GLY A 35 5.49 -1.17 1.65
C GLY A 35 5.69 -1.66 3.08
N GLU A 36 5.25 -2.89 3.39
CA GLU A 36 5.46 -3.48 4.72
C GLU A 36 6.94 -3.74 4.97
N LYS A 37 7.63 -4.38 4.01
CA LYS A 37 9.07 -4.62 4.14
C LYS A 37 9.87 -3.31 4.17
N ALA A 38 9.52 -2.35 3.31
CA ALA A 38 10.21 -1.08 3.24
C ALA A 38 10.11 -0.29 4.55
N PHE A 39 8.93 -0.22 5.16
CA PHE A 39 8.74 0.50 6.42
C PHE A 39 9.31 -0.24 7.62
N ARG A 40 9.25 -1.58 7.62
CA ARG A 40 9.97 -2.38 8.61
C ARG A 40 11.47 -2.10 8.57
N GLN A 41 12.07 -2.05 7.38
CA GLN A 41 13.49 -1.73 7.21
C GLN A 41 13.82 -0.30 7.66
N ALA A 42 12.99 0.68 7.29
CA ALA A 42 13.17 2.08 7.69
C ALA A 42 13.08 2.26 9.21
N THR A 43 12.07 1.69 9.85
CA THR A 43 11.90 1.72 11.31
C THR A 43 13.03 0.99 12.01
N SER A 44 13.43 -0.19 11.51
CA SER A 44 14.57 -0.94 12.07
C SER A 44 15.88 -0.16 11.97
N HIS A 45 16.08 0.60 10.89
CA HIS A 45 17.25 1.47 10.75
C HIS A 45 17.27 2.57 11.82
N LEU A 46 16.15 3.25 12.06
CA LEU A 46 16.04 4.28 13.11
C LEU A 46 16.28 3.69 14.50
N ILE A 47 15.73 2.51 14.79
CA ILE A 47 15.98 1.79 16.05
C ILE A 47 17.48 1.46 16.18
N GLY A 48 18.12 1.02 15.11
CA GLY A 48 19.56 0.73 15.08
C GLY A 48 20.44 1.95 15.36
N LEU A 49 19.95 3.16 15.09
CA LEU A 49 20.60 4.43 15.45
C LEU A 49 20.32 4.87 16.90
N GLY A 50 19.50 4.13 17.65
CA GLY A 50 19.16 4.41 19.05
C GLY A 50 17.87 5.22 19.26
N HIS A 51 17.07 5.47 18.22
CA HIS A 51 15.79 6.16 18.37
C HIS A 51 14.75 5.27 19.07
N GLN A 52 14.04 5.82 20.06
CA GLN A 52 13.03 5.10 20.85
C GLN A 52 11.60 5.63 20.68
N GLN A 53 11.44 6.88 20.24
CA GLN A 53 10.14 7.50 19.99
C GLN A 53 10.05 7.86 18.51
N ILE A 54 9.41 6.98 17.74
CA ILE A 54 9.31 7.09 16.28
C ILE A 54 7.85 7.35 15.93
N GLY A 55 7.58 8.48 15.27
CA GLY A 55 6.26 8.83 14.76
C GLY A 55 6.11 8.46 13.29
N LEU A 56 4.98 7.87 12.93
CA LEU A 56 4.61 7.63 11.53
C LEU A 56 3.75 8.78 11.00
N VAL A 57 4.30 9.56 10.06
CA VAL A 57 3.52 10.52 9.26
C VAL A 57 3.09 9.83 7.97
N GLY A 58 1.93 9.16 8.03
CA GLY A 58 1.39 8.35 6.92
C GLY A 58 0.41 9.11 6.02
N GLY A 59 0.05 8.48 4.90
CA GLY A 59 -1.06 8.92 4.05
C GLY A 59 -2.43 8.64 4.68
N GLY A 60 -3.50 9.03 3.98
CA GLY A 60 -4.87 8.74 4.42
C GLY A 60 -5.11 7.24 4.61
N LYS A 61 -5.76 6.85 5.72
CA LYS A 61 -6.01 5.43 6.07
C LYS A 61 -6.84 4.66 5.04
N GLY A 62 -7.55 5.38 4.16
CA GLY A 62 -8.29 4.79 3.04
C GLY A 62 -7.37 4.10 2.03
N PHE A 63 -6.13 4.58 1.87
CA PHE A 63 -5.19 4.04 0.90
C PHE A 63 -4.60 2.71 1.34
N TYR A 64 -4.67 1.70 0.47
CA TYR A 64 -4.06 0.39 0.74
C TYR A 64 -2.56 0.49 1.04
N SER A 65 -1.85 1.36 0.32
CA SER A 65 -0.43 1.62 0.54
C SER A 65 -0.14 2.20 1.93
N ALA A 66 -1.00 3.09 2.46
CA ALA A 66 -0.82 3.66 3.79
C ALA A 66 -0.95 2.60 4.89
N GLN A 67 -1.84 1.62 4.70
CA GLN A 67 -2.04 0.52 5.65
C GLN A 67 -0.81 -0.40 5.71
N LEU A 68 -0.24 -0.74 4.56
CA LEU A 68 0.97 -1.58 4.51
C LEU A 68 2.18 -0.91 5.14
N ARG A 69 2.36 0.39 4.91
CA ARG A 69 3.43 1.18 5.54
C ARG A 69 3.27 1.26 7.06
N ALA A 70 2.03 1.32 7.55
CA ALA A 70 1.77 1.32 8.99
C ALA A 70 1.94 -0.06 9.65
N LYS A 71 1.80 -1.14 8.87
CA LYS A 71 2.00 -2.52 9.33
C LYS A 71 3.48 -2.89 9.46
N GLY A 72 4.34 -2.30 8.63
CA GLY A 72 5.79 -2.52 8.60
C GLY A 72 6.53 -1.77 9.69
#